data_AF-L7CGY4-F1
#
_entry.id   AF-L7CGY4-F1
#
_cell.length_a   1.000
_cell.length_b   1.000
_cell.length_c   1.000
_cell.angle_alpha   90.00
_cell.angle_beta   90.00
_cell.angle_gamma   90.00
#
_symmetry.space_group_name_H-M   'P 1'
#
loop_
_entity.id
_entity.type
_entity.pdbx_description
1 polymer ?
#
loop_
_entity_poly.entity_id
_entity_poly.type
_entity_poly.pdbx_seq_one_letter_code
_entity_poly.pdbx_strand_id
1 'polypeptide(L)'
;MADCPPEKSTGLRPQFPCYRGVPMNLSQVLPLAVASFLMGGSVFADGPSWNREFTSAKAEAKSNGRSLFILFTGHGWCHACEIVDREVFRTEQFVESTEGRYIFLELDFNFGDGPEEEEREKELMQLRSHYLASAVPTVVLADTNGRPYGYITGYEAGSGPDAYLELLSSAENAKKRFDELLKSADGASGKVRAKLLDQALETISPMLGEISDRGDDPLLKFYAPVIDEVLASINEADPTAKKYVALKDRRGSWAEGEAVFERLEEFSAAKDWSGAIGYIDRCLPATTSDSIRWRLESAKQTYLEWDDRNEEALSNSRRLLTEDGITDQYRENFLDRESYNLFRLDRVEEAVEHYDQRIADAGEDQEKRLRLLYWKAQMLHGRDPVSVPVEAWQRYLDEVEHGSDKWLTATVLLAREFQRAGSHEKALPLLEEYLKVESNSWVMLDAAASHLALGNHKRCREYIEQTTELNGKLKDSERQSEQNQFEIVSDRIKKLSQKLGD
;
A
#
# COMPACT_ATOMS: atom_id res chain seq x y z
N MET A 1 31.73 -17.80 30.86
CA MET A 1 31.09 -16.69 31.59
C MET A 1 31.52 -15.39 30.91
N ALA A 2 30.69 -14.93 29.99
CA ALA A 2 30.66 -13.56 29.47
C ALA A 2 29.27 -13.41 28.85
N ASP A 3 28.48 -12.54 29.47
CA ASP A 3 27.06 -12.33 29.22
C ASP A 3 26.81 -11.79 27.80
N CYS A 4 25.97 -12.48 27.05
CA CYS A 4 25.35 -12.00 25.81
C CYS A 4 24.07 -11.26 26.21
N PRO A 5 23.90 -9.97 25.90
CA PRO A 5 22.66 -9.26 26.21
C PRO A 5 21.53 -9.76 25.31
N PRO A 6 20.29 -9.84 25.81
CA PRO A 6 19.14 -10.32 25.03
C PRO A 6 18.81 -9.32 23.91
N GLU A 7 18.92 -9.77 22.66
CA GLU A 7 18.39 -9.04 21.51
C GLU A 7 16.87 -8.89 21.67
N LYS A 8 16.44 -7.64 21.81
CA LYS A 8 15.04 -7.25 21.63
C LYS A 8 14.66 -7.57 20.19
N SER A 9 13.67 -8.42 20.00
CA SER A 9 13.06 -8.76 18.73
C SER A 9 12.70 -7.48 17.94
N THR A 10 13.50 -7.13 16.95
CA THR A 10 13.10 -6.18 15.92
C THR A 10 12.05 -6.88 15.07
N GLY A 11 10.77 -6.57 15.34
CA GLY A 11 9.63 -7.06 14.58
C GLY A 11 9.64 -6.51 13.16
N LEU A 12 10.39 -7.16 12.27
CA LEU A 12 10.19 -7.03 10.83
C LEU A 12 9.00 -7.90 10.46
N ARG A 13 7.82 -7.27 10.37
CA ARG A 13 6.61 -7.87 9.78
C ARG A 13 6.80 -7.91 8.26
N PRO A 14 6.77 -9.07 7.58
CA PRO A 14 6.62 -9.08 6.13
C PRO A 14 5.17 -8.70 5.81
N GLN A 15 4.97 -7.46 5.34
CA GLN A 15 3.73 -7.07 4.65
C GLN A 15 3.73 -7.73 3.27
N PHE A 16 2.71 -8.52 2.98
CA PHE A 16 2.47 -9.10 1.66
C PHE A 16 1.59 -8.15 0.84
N PRO A 17 2.08 -7.50 -0.23
CA PRO A 17 1.21 -6.87 -1.22
C PRO A 17 0.82 -7.88 -2.30
N CYS A 18 -0.49 -8.03 -2.52
CA CYS A 18 -1.05 -8.73 -3.67
C CYS A 18 -0.85 -7.87 -4.93
N TYR A 19 0.02 -8.30 -5.84
CA TYR A 19 0.16 -7.70 -7.18
C TYR A 19 -0.58 -8.56 -8.21
N ARG A 20 -1.40 -7.91 -9.05
CA ARG A 20 -2.01 -8.47 -10.28
C ARG A 20 -1.27 -7.87 -11.47
N GLY A 21 -0.66 -8.69 -12.32
CA GLY A 21 -0.18 -8.29 -13.63
C GLY A 21 -1.16 -8.65 -14.75
N VAL A 22 -1.24 -7.78 -15.75
CA VAL A 22 -1.84 -8.04 -17.08
C VAL A 22 -0.83 -7.54 -18.12
N PRO A 23 -0.56 -8.27 -19.21
CA PRO A 23 0.49 -7.94 -20.15
C PRO A 23 0.06 -6.85 -21.15
N MET A 24 0.94 -5.87 -21.41
CA MET A 24 0.85 -4.99 -22.58
C MET A 24 1.75 -5.46 -23.71
N ASN A 25 1.21 -5.45 -24.92
CA ASN A 25 1.81 -5.94 -26.15
C ASN A 25 2.43 -4.76 -26.92
N LEU A 26 3.75 -4.70 -27.03
CA LEU A 26 4.45 -3.65 -27.79
C LEU A 26 4.56 -4.04 -29.27
N SER A 27 4.03 -3.20 -30.15
CA SER A 27 4.29 -3.25 -31.59
C SER A 27 4.88 -1.93 -32.08
N GLN A 28 6.08 -2.05 -32.64
CA GLN A 28 6.67 -1.28 -33.75
C GLN A 28 7.40 0.03 -33.44
N VAL A 29 8.70 -0.03 -33.79
CA VAL A 29 9.73 1.01 -33.84
C VAL A 29 9.78 1.62 -35.24
N LEU A 30 10.02 2.93 -35.36
CA LEU A 30 10.77 3.64 -36.44
C LEU A 30 10.87 5.16 -36.11
N PRO A 31 11.81 5.95 -36.69
CA PRO A 31 12.90 6.58 -35.93
C PRO A 31 12.96 8.12 -36.00
N LEU A 32 13.75 8.67 -35.06
CA LEU A 32 14.49 9.95 -35.03
C LEU A 32 13.96 11.15 -35.86
N ALA A 33 13.55 12.20 -35.13
CA ALA A 33 13.74 13.58 -35.56
C ALA A 33 14.32 14.40 -34.39
N VAL A 34 15.56 14.87 -34.57
CA VAL A 34 16.25 15.77 -33.66
C VAL A 34 15.65 17.17 -33.81
N ALA A 35 14.95 17.65 -32.78
CA ALA A 35 14.54 19.05 -32.66
C ALA A 35 15.11 19.62 -31.36
N SER A 36 15.93 20.65 -31.49
CA SER A 36 16.56 21.38 -30.39
C SER A 36 15.50 21.98 -29.47
N PHE A 37 15.37 21.42 -28.27
CA PHE A 37 14.52 21.96 -27.21
C PHE A 37 15.32 23.00 -26.43
N LEU A 38 14.83 24.23 -26.43
CA LEU A 38 15.27 25.30 -25.54
C LEU A 38 15.09 24.80 -24.09
N MET A 39 16.16 24.85 -23.28
CA MET A 39 16.09 24.65 -21.83
C MET A 39 15.18 25.73 -21.21
N GLY A 40 13.89 25.44 -21.13
CA GLY A 40 13.06 25.94 -20.06
C GLY A 40 13.45 25.17 -18.81
N GLY A 41 14.02 25.84 -17.81
CA GLY A 41 14.22 25.21 -16.51
C GLY A 41 12.86 24.79 -15.98
N SER A 42 12.64 23.48 -15.85
CA SER A 42 11.51 22.95 -15.08
C SER A 42 11.68 23.46 -13.65
N VAL A 43 10.91 24.48 -13.30
CA VAL A 43 10.62 24.76 -11.90
C VAL A 43 9.84 23.53 -11.45
N PHE A 44 10.43 22.70 -10.59
CA PHE A 44 9.65 21.68 -9.91
C PHE A 44 8.55 22.42 -9.15
N ALA A 45 7.31 22.27 -9.58
CA ALA A 45 6.18 22.77 -8.83
C ALA A 45 6.16 22.04 -7.49
N ASP A 46 6.01 22.77 -6.38
CA ASP A 46 5.91 22.19 -5.02
C ASP A 46 4.59 21.44 -4.76
N GLY A 47 3.87 21.05 -5.83
CA GLY A 47 2.52 20.49 -5.78
C GLY A 47 1.46 21.54 -5.43
N PRO A 48 0.20 21.13 -5.21
CA PRO A 48 -0.85 22.05 -4.77
C PRO A 48 -0.61 22.51 -3.33
N SER A 49 -1.20 23.66 -2.95
CA SER A 49 -1.17 24.13 -1.56
C SER A 49 -2.09 23.28 -0.70
N TRP A 50 -1.49 22.41 0.12
CA TRP A 50 -2.21 21.45 0.94
C TRP A 50 -2.51 21.98 2.35
N ASN A 51 -3.77 21.89 2.77
CA ASN A 51 -4.16 22.02 4.18
C ASN A 51 -3.79 20.74 4.96
N ARG A 52 -3.64 20.86 6.28
CA ARG A 52 -3.45 19.73 7.23
C ARG A 52 -4.54 19.61 8.28
N GLU A 53 -5.39 20.62 8.41
CA GLU A 53 -6.52 20.63 9.34
C GLU A 53 -7.85 20.55 8.60
N PHE A 54 -8.65 19.52 8.90
CA PHE A 54 -9.93 19.29 8.23
C PHE A 54 -10.90 20.46 8.40
N THR A 55 -10.99 21.00 9.62
CA THR A 55 -11.91 22.11 9.92
C THR A 55 -11.55 23.37 9.12
N SER A 56 -10.25 23.69 9.00
CA SER A 56 -9.77 24.81 8.18
C SER A 56 -10.09 24.61 6.70
N ALA A 57 -9.71 23.45 6.14
CA ALA A 57 -9.95 23.13 4.73
C ALA A 57 -11.44 23.19 4.38
N LYS A 58 -12.31 22.66 5.24
CA LYS A 58 -13.77 22.67 5.03
C LYS A 58 -14.35 24.08 5.07
N ALA A 59 -13.86 24.93 5.98
CA ALA A 59 -14.26 26.34 6.03
C ALA A 59 -13.82 27.08 4.76
N GLU A 60 -12.58 26.85 4.31
CA GLU A 60 -12.04 27.41 3.09
C GLU A 60 -12.85 26.98 1.86
N ALA A 61 -13.15 25.68 1.72
CA ALA A 61 -13.96 25.13 0.64
C ALA A 61 -15.33 25.79 0.56
N LYS A 62 -15.99 25.95 1.71
CA LYS A 62 -17.29 26.62 1.81
C LYS A 62 -17.22 28.10 1.43
N SER A 63 -16.19 28.81 1.88
CA SER A 63 -16.04 30.24 1.59
C SER A 63 -15.72 30.53 0.12
N ASN A 64 -14.92 29.66 -0.51
CA ASN A 64 -14.50 29.81 -1.91
C ASN A 64 -15.43 29.12 -2.91
N GLY A 65 -16.42 28.34 -2.45
CA GLY A 65 -17.33 27.59 -3.30
C GLY A 65 -16.63 26.47 -4.10
N ARG A 66 -15.54 25.94 -3.56
CA ARG A 66 -14.70 24.90 -4.20
C ARG A 66 -14.93 23.54 -3.54
N SER A 67 -14.76 22.46 -4.30
CA SER A 67 -14.82 21.11 -3.73
C SER A 67 -13.63 20.84 -2.82
N LEU A 68 -13.75 19.89 -1.92
CA LEU A 68 -12.63 19.35 -1.15
C LEU A 68 -11.97 18.21 -1.92
N PHE A 69 -10.65 18.24 -2.01
CA PHE A 69 -9.81 17.12 -2.40
C PHE A 69 -9.14 16.60 -1.12
N ILE A 70 -9.64 15.50 -0.57
CA ILE A 70 -9.16 14.95 0.70
C ILE A 70 -8.29 13.73 0.40
N LEU A 71 -6.98 13.87 0.56
CA LEU A 71 -6.01 12.80 0.39
C LEU A 71 -5.73 12.11 1.72
N PHE A 72 -6.05 10.83 1.81
CA PHE A 72 -5.58 9.93 2.86
C PHE A 72 -4.27 9.28 2.36
N THR A 73 -3.16 9.56 3.04
CA THR A 73 -1.80 9.16 2.64
C THR A 73 -0.99 8.60 3.82
N GLY A 74 0.22 8.11 3.57
CA GLY A 74 1.12 7.57 4.60
C GLY A 74 2.59 7.73 4.19
N HIS A 75 3.17 8.90 4.44
CA HIS A 75 4.55 9.14 4.01
C HIS A 75 5.55 8.27 4.78
N GLY A 76 6.57 7.76 4.09
CA GLY A 76 7.64 6.95 4.69
C GLY A 76 7.32 5.48 4.90
N TRP A 77 6.06 5.04 4.70
CA TRP A 77 5.69 3.64 4.80
C TRP A 77 4.75 3.15 3.68
N CYS A 78 4.03 4.06 3.00
CA CYS A 78 3.18 3.72 1.86
C CYS A 78 3.90 4.03 0.55
N HIS A 79 4.49 3.01 -0.08
CA HIS A 79 5.21 3.17 -1.35
C HIS A 79 4.32 3.73 -2.47
N ALA A 80 3.11 3.21 -2.63
CA ALA A 80 2.16 3.72 -3.65
C ALA A 80 1.79 5.19 -3.44
N CYS A 81 1.77 5.67 -2.19
CA CYS A 81 1.49 7.05 -1.86
C CYS A 81 2.62 7.98 -2.36
N GLU A 82 3.88 7.57 -2.19
CA GLU A 82 5.04 8.32 -2.68
C GLU A 82 5.11 8.33 -4.21
N ILE A 83 4.69 7.23 -4.86
CA ILE A 83 4.61 7.16 -6.32
C ILE A 83 3.57 8.16 -6.86
N VAL A 84 2.33 8.16 -6.34
CA VAL A 84 1.29 9.07 -6.85
C VAL A 84 1.61 10.54 -6.57
N ASP A 85 2.23 10.85 -5.43
CA ASP A 85 2.71 12.21 -5.14
C ASP A 85 3.69 12.69 -6.22
N ARG A 86 4.69 11.87 -6.54
CA ARG A 86 5.72 12.18 -7.54
C ARG A 86 5.18 12.24 -8.97
N GLU A 87 4.39 11.25 -9.36
CA GLU A 87 3.95 11.08 -10.76
C GLU A 87 2.73 11.91 -11.12
N VAL A 88 1.95 12.35 -10.13
CA VAL A 88 0.72 13.10 -10.35
C VAL A 88 0.75 14.42 -9.62
N PHE A 89 0.74 14.43 -8.29
CA PHE A 89 0.41 15.64 -7.52
C PHE A 89 1.46 16.75 -7.63
N ARG A 90 2.73 16.40 -7.81
CA ARG A 90 3.84 17.36 -7.99
C ARG A 90 4.09 17.74 -9.45
N THR A 91 3.27 17.25 -10.38
CA THR A 91 3.37 17.65 -11.78
C THR A 91 2.72 19.01 -12.01
N GLU A 92 3.35 19.85 -12.84
CA GLU A 92 2.79 21.13 -13.28
C GLU A 92 1.40 20.93 -13.91
N GLN A 93 1.26 19.89 -14.74
CA GLN A 93 0.00 19.53 -15.38
C GLN A 93 -1.14 19.32 -14.38
N PHE A 94 -0.90 18.57 -13.29
CA PHE A 94 -1.91 18.34 -12.27
C PHE A 94 -2.28 19.64 -11.56
N VAL A 95 -1.28 20.43 -11.15
CA VAL A 95 -1.48 21.69 -10.43
C VAL A 95 -2.30 22.65 -11.28
N GLU A 96 -1.88 22.93 -12.51
CA GLU A 96 -2.60 23.84 -13.42
C GLU A 96 -4.01 23.34 -13.72
N SER A 97 -4.18 22.03 -13.95
CA SER A 97 -5.49 21.48 -14.27
C SER A 97 -6.44 21.56 -13.08
N THR A 98 -5.96 21.47 -11.85
CA THR A 98 -6.79 21.40 -10.63
C THR A 98 -6.92 22.72 -9.89
N GLU A 99 -6.14 23.72 -10.28
CA GLU A 99 -6.17 25.06 -9.70
C GLU A 99 -7.58 25.64 -9.73
N GLY A 100 -8.00 26.19 -8.58
CA GLY A 100 -9.31 26.82 -8.44
C GLY A 100 -10.51 25.87 -8.38
N ARG A 101 -10.35 24.56 -8.68
CA ARG A 101 -11.41 23.55 -8.55
C ARG A 101 -11.54 23.00 -7.13
N TYR A 102 -10.39 22.86 -6.45
CA TYR A 102 -10.30 22.17 -5.17
C TYR A 102 -9.66 23.03 -4.08
N ILE A 103 -10.07 22.77 -2.84
CA ILE A 103 -9.27 22.97 -1.65
C ILE A 103 -8.65 21.63 -1.29
N PHE A 104 -7.33 21.59 -1.26
CA PHE A 104 -6.56 20.38 -0.99
C PHE A 104 -6.37 20.19 0.50
N LEU A 105 -6.65 18.99 0.98
CA LEU A 105 -6.46 18.56 2.36
C LEU A 105 -5.68 17.25 2.34
N GLU A 106 -4.56 17.21 3.05
CA GLU A 106 -3.78 16.00 3.25
C GLU A 106 -3.94 15.50 4.69
N LEU A 107 -4.33 14.24 4.81
CA LEU A 107 -4.45 13.48 6.05
C LEU A 107 -3.41 12.37 6.02
N ASP A 108 -2.24 12.66 6.58
CA ASP A 108 -1.08 11.76 6.60
C ASP A 108 -1.09 10.83 7.82
N PHE A 109 -1.11 9.52 7.59
CA PHE A 109 -1.11 8.48 8.63
C PHE A 109 0.31 8.05 9.00
N ASN A 110 1.27 8.95 8.89
CA ASN A 110 2.56 8.85 9.56
C ASN A 110 2.48 9.53 10.93
N PHE A 111 2.66 8.77 12.00
CA PHE A 111 2.53 9.22 13.38
C PHE A 111 3.87 9.11 14.10
N GLY A 112 4.20 10.14 14.87
CA GLY A 112 5.29 10.09 15.84
C GLY A 112 4.83 9.55 17.19
N ASP A 113 5.71 9.62 18.18
CA ASP A 113 5.37 9.31 19.58
C ASP A 113 4.92 10.60 20.32
N GLY A 114 3.90 10.49 21.17
CA GLY A 114 3.53 11.54 22.14
C GLY A 114 2.03 11.86 22.20
N PRO A 115 1.57 12.62 23.22
CA PRO A 115 0.15 12.87 23.43
C PRO A 115 -0.54 13.63 22.30
N GLU A 116 0.17 14.56 21.64
CA GLU A 116 -0.36 15.34 20.51
C GLU A 116 -0.56 14.44 19.28
N GLU A 117 0.39 13.53 19.01
CA GLU A 117 0.25 12.54 17.92
C GLU A 117 -0.85 11.51 18.22
N GLU A 118 -1.06 11.11 19.48
CA GLU A 118 -2.19 10.25 19.86
C GLU A 118 -3.56 10.92 19.64
N GLU A 119 -3.68 12.23 19.90
CA GLU A 119 -4.91 12.97 19.65
C GLU A 119 -5.16 13.15 18.14
N ARG A 120 -4.10 13.48 17.39
CA ARG A 120 -4.12 13.53 15.93
C ARG A 120 -4.49 12.17 15.33
N GLU A 121 -3.92 11.08 15.80
CA GLU A 121 -4.26 9.72 15.36
C GLU A 121 -5.75 9.44 15.58
N LYS A 122 -6.30 9.77 16.75
CA LYS A 122 -7.73 9.61 17.02
C LYS A 122 -8.59 10.42 16.06
N GLU A 123 -8.25 11.67 15.79
CA GLU A 123 -8.97 12.52 14.83
C GLU A 123 -8.90 11.93 13.41
N LEU A 124 -7.70 11.56 12.93
CA LEU A 124 -7.52 10.99 11.60
C LEU A 124 -8.25 9.65 11.45
N MET A 125 -8.26 8.80 12.48
CA MET A 125 -9.03 7.55 12.48
C MET A 125 -10.54 7.81 12.42
N GLN A 126 -11.03 8.85 13.10
CA GLN A 126 -12.43 9.27 12.99
C GLN A 126 -12.77 9.77 11.58
N LEU A 127 -11.92 10.59 10.98
CA LEU A 127 -12.10 11.07 9.61
C LEU A 127 -12.04 9.93 8.60
N ARG A 128 -11.11 8.99 8.77
CA ARG A 128 -10.99 7.78 7.95
C ARG A 128 -12.27 6.94 7.99
N SER A 129 -12.78 6.69 9.18
CA SER A 129 -14.03 5.96 9.39
C SER A 129 -15.22 6.73 8.82
N HIS A 130 -15.31 8.05 9.08
CA HIS A 130 -16.37 8.90 8.55
C HIS A 130 -16.41 8.81 7.02
N TYR A 131 -15.28 9.02 6.36
CA TYR A 131 -15.14 9.03 4.91
C TYR A 131 -15.00 7.65 4.26
N LEU A 132 -15.10 6.55 5.01
CA LEU A 132 -14.98 5.19 4.44
C LEU A 132 -13.68 5.00 3.61
N ALA A 133 -12.58 5.58 4.08
CA ALA A 133 -11.27 5.48 3.46
C ALA A 133 -10.49 4.30 4.07
N SER A 134 -10.83 3.08 3.65
CA SER A 134 -10.32 1.84 4.26
C SER A 134 -8.82 1.59 4.01
N ALA A 135 -8.18 2.23 3.03
CA ALA A 135 -6.76 2.10 2.70
C ALA A 135 -6.14 3.40 2.18
N VAL A 136 -4.80 3.44 2.08
CA VAL A 136 -4.05 4.55 1.45
C VAL A 136 -3.25 4.04 0.23
N PRO A 137 -3.02 4.88 -0.80
CA PRO A 137 -3.59 6.22 -0.97
C PRO A 137 -5.10 6.13 -1.31
N THR A 138 -5.90 7.02 -0.72
CA THR A 138 -7.31 7.23 -1.12
C THR A 138 -7.59 8.71 -1.21
N VAL A 139 -8.16 9.15 -2.33
CA VAL A 139 -8.69 10.51 -2.49
C VAL A 139 -10.20 10.48 -2.40
N VAL A 140 -10.75 11.38 -1.58
CA VAL A 140 -12.18 11.64 -1.48
C VAL A 140 -12.47 13.02 -2.06
N LEU A 141 -13.29 13.06 -3.10
CA LEU A 141 -13.82 14.28 -3.66
C LEU A 141 -15.14 14.58 -2.97
N ALA A 142 -15.21 15.71 -2.27
CA ALA A 142 -16.38 16.09 -1.49
C ALA A 142 -16.86 17.50 -1.82
N ASP A 143 -18.17 17.73 -1.71
CA ASP A 143 -18.74 19.05 -1.94
C ASP A 143 -18.31 20.06 -0.85
N THR A 144 -18.72 21.32 -0.97
CA THR A 144 -18.39 22.39 -0.03
C THR A 144 -18.88 22.13 1.41
N ASN A 145 -19.79 21.18 1.61
CA ASN A 145 -20.27 20.75 2.92
C ASN A 145 -19.54 19.51 3.45
N GLY A 146 -18.62 18.95 2.66
CA GLY A 146 -17.87 17.75 2.97
C GLY A 146 -18.61 16.46 2.65
N ARG A 147 -19.69 16.48 1.85
CA ARG A 147 -20.36 15.25 1.40
C ARG A 147 -19.63 14.65 0.19
N PRO A 148 -19.18 13.39 0.25
CA PRO A 148 -18.48 12.74 -0.85
C PRO A 148 -19.34 12.60 -2.11
N TYR A 149 -18.73 12.83 -3.28
CA TYR A 149 -19.33 12.58 -4.59
C TYR A 149 -18.43 11.71 -5.49
N GLY A 150 -17.21 11.42 -5.06
CA GLY A 150 -16.32 10.54 -5.78
C GLY A 150 -15.15 10.08 -4.93
N TYR A 151 -14.60 8.94 -5.29
CA TYR A 151 -13.40 8.39 -4.66
C TYR A 151 -12.43 7.87 -5.72
N ILE A 152 -11.15 7.98 -5.42
CA ILE A 152 -10.05 7.38 -6.18
C ILE A 152 -9.20 6.60 -5.18
N THR A 153 -9.13 5.27 -5.34
CA THR A 153 -8.44 4.38 -4.41
C THR A 153 -7.23 3.76 -5.08
N GLY A 154 -6.09 3.76 -4.38
CA GLY A 154 -4.83 3.24 -4.89
C GLY A 154 -4.22 4.11 -6.00
N TYR A 155 -3.13 3.61 -6.57
CA TYR A 155 -2.50 4.18 -7.74
C TYR A 155 -1.67 3.11 -8.46
N GLU A 156 -1.79 3.05 -9.78
CA GLU A 156 -0.97 2.18 -10.62
C GLU A 156 0.21 2.98 -11.16
N ALA A 157 1.43 2.54 -10.80
CA ALA A 157 2.67 3.21 -11.20
C ALA A 157 2.77 3.32 -12.74
N GLY A 158 3.13 4.50 -13.23
CA GLY A 158 3.21 4.78 -14.67
C GLY A 158 1.89 5.14 -15.35
N SER A 159 0.76 5.16 -14.64
CA SER A 159 -0.53 5.64 -15.20
C SER A 159 -0.54 7.16 -15.46
N GLY A 160 0.22 7.93 -14.67
CA GLY A 160 0.49 9.34 -14.90
C GLY A 160 -0.69 10.29 -14.64
N PRO A 161 -0.47 11.60 -14.83
CA PRO A 161 -1.45 12.64 -14.50
C PRO A 161 -2.70 12.60 -15.37
N ASP A 162 -2.61 12.20 -16.65
CA ASP A 162 -3.75 12.17 -17.57
C ASP A 162 -4.86 11.23 -17.09
N ALA A 163 -4.52 9.97 -16.81
CA ALA A 163 -5.48 8.99 -16.30
C ALA A 163 -6.10 9.45 -14.97
N TYR A 164 -5.30 10.08 -14.11
CA TYR A 164 -5.78 10.61 -12.83
C TYR A 164 -6.77 11.77 -13.02
N LEU A 165 -6.48 12.70 -13.93
CA LEU A 165 -7.35 13.84 -14.26
C LEU A 165 -8.67 13.39 -14.90
N GLU A 166 -8.68 12.29 -15.65
CA GLU A 166 -9.91 11.69 -16.20
C GLU A 166 -10.84 11.17 -15.09
N LEU A 167 -10.28 10.55 -14.05
CA LEU A 167 -11.05 10.11 -12.88
C LEU A 167 -11.68 11.30 -12.14
N LEU A 168 -10.90 12.38 -11.94
CA LEU A 168 -11.43 13.62 -11.34
C LEU A 168 -12.59 14.19 -12.18
N SER A 169 -12.39 14.28 -13.50
CA SER A 169 -13.38 14.82 -14.43
C SER A 169 -14.65 13.98 -14.45
N SER A 170 -14.53 12.65 -14.36
CA SER A 170 -15.67 11.73 -14.29
C SER A 170 -16.52 11.97 -13.05
N ALA A 171 -15.88 12.11 -11.89
CA ALA A 171 -16.57 12.41 -10.64
C ALA A 171 -17.21 13.81 -10.62
N GLU A 172 -16.52 14.82 -11.17
CA GLU A 172 -17.06 16.18 -11.33
C GLU A 172 -18.30 16.21 -12.23
N ASN A 173 -18.27 15.49 -13.35
CA ASN A 173 -19.39 15.38 -14.28
C ASN A 173 -20.59 14.67 -13.65
N ALA A 174 -20.34 13.58 -12.91
CA ALA A 174 -21.37 12.89 -12.12
C ALA A 174 -22.01 13.83 -11.11
N LYS A 175 -21.21 14.59 -10.34
CA LYS A 175 -21.70 15.59 -9.38
C LYS A 175 -22.53 16.67 -10.05
N LYS A 176 -22.06 17.23 -11.16
CA LYS A 176 -22.79 18.25 -11.91
C LYS A 176 -24.16 17.71 -12.34
N ARG A 177 -24.21 16.48 -12.83
CA ARG A 177 -25.46 15.85 -13.26
C ARG A 177 -26.41 15.59 -12.09
N PHE A 178 -25.87 15.15 -10.95
CA PHE A 178 -26.61 15.00 -9.71
C PHE A 178 -27.27 16.32 -9.28
N ASP A 179 -26.50 17.41 -9.25
CA ASP A 179 -26.99 18.75 -8.86
C ASP A 179 -28.07 19.27 -9.80
N GLU A 180 -27.92 19.07 -11.12
CA GLU A 180 -28.94 19.42 -12.13
C GLU A 180 -30.27 18.66 -11.92
N LEU A 181 -30.18 17.37 -11.56
CA LEU A 181 -31.34 16.53 -11.30
C LEU A 181 -32.02 16.89 -9.98
N LEU A 182 -31.26 17.21 -8.93
CA LEU A 182 -31.83 17.75 -7.68
C LEU A 182 -32.57 19.06 -7.94
N LYS A 183 -31.96 19.98 -8.68
CA LYS A 183 -32.61 21.25 -9.04
C LYS A 183 -33.88 21.03 -9.85
N SER A 184 -33.90 20.03 -10.73
CA SER A 184 -35.09 19.66 -11.50
C SER A 184 -36.17 19.05 -10.60
N ALA A 185 -35.77 18.28 -9.57
CA ALA A 185 -36.66 17.68 -8.61
C ALA A 185 -37.41 18.73 -7.78
N ASP A 186 -36.82 19.90 -7.51
CA ASP A 186 -37.42 21.00 -6.72
C ASP A 186 -38.73 21.54 -7.30
N GLY A 187 -38.92 21.43 -8.62
CA GLY A 187 -40.18 21.78 -9.29
C GLY A 187 -41.19 20.64 -9.40
N ALA A 188 -40.86 19.44 -8.93
CA ALA A 188 -41.67 18.23 -9.08
C ALA A 188 -42.29 17.78 -7.75
N SER A 189 -43.24 16.84 -7.80
CA SER A 189 -43.84 16.24 -6.61
C SER A 189 -44.23 14.78 -6.82
N GLY A 190 -44.39 14.04 -5.72
CA GLY A 190 -44.77 12.63 -5.73
C GLY A 190 -43.83 11.77 -6.58
N LYS A 191 -44.40 10.86 -7.38
CA LYS A 191 -43.64 9.90 -8.19
C LYS A 191 -42.66 10.54 -9.19
N VAL A 192 -42.97 11.73 -9.71
CA VAL A 192 -42.08 12.44 -10.64
C VAL A 192 -40.83 12.93 -9.91
N ARG A 193 -41.00 13.50 -8.71
CA ARG A 193 -39.87 13.91 -7.86
C ARG A 193 -39.03 12.71 -7.45
N ALA A 194 -39.66 11.64 -7.00
CA ALA A 194 -38.97 10.40 -6.64
C ALA A 194 -38.09 9.86 -7.77
N LYS A 195 -38.59 9.88 -9.02
CA LYS A 195 -37.83 9.46 -10.19
C LYS A 195 -36.62 10.35 -10.45
N LEU A 196 -36.75 11.66 -10.32
CA LEU A 196 -35.63 12.60 -10.51
C LEU A 196 -34.55 12.41 -9.44
N LEU A 197 -34.96 12.20 -8.19
CA LEU A 197 -34.04 11.91 -7.08
C LEU A 197 -33.33 10.56 -7.27
N ASP A 198 -34.05 9.51 -7.71
CA ASP A 198 -33.46 8.20 -8.03
C ASP A 198 -32.43 8.33 -9.17
N GLN A 199 -32.77 9.05 -10.23
CA GLN A 199 -31.82 9.34 -11.33
C GLN A 199 -30.62 10.14 -10.86
N ALA A 200 -30.79 11.07 -9.92
CA ALA A 200 -29.67 11.78 -9.33
C ALA A 200 -28.73 10.78 -8.63
N LEU A 201 -29.27 9.95 -7.73
CA LEU A 201 -28.48 8.94 -7.02
C LEU A 201 -27.76 7.97 -7.97
N GLU A 202 -28.39 7.57 -9.08
CA GLU A 202 -27.77 6.72 -10.12
C GLU A 202 -26.56 7.36 -10.79
N THR A 203 -26.49 8.69 -10.87
CA THR A 203 -25.33 9.38 -11.45
C THR A 203 -24.11 9.35 -10.52
N ILE A 204 -24.34 9.42 -9.20
CA ILE A 204 -23.26 9.46 -8.21
C ILE A 204 -22.83 8.07 -7.75
N SER A 205 -23.75 7.11 -7.69
CA SER A 205 -23.51 5.78 -7.12
C SER A 205 -22.25 5.08 -7.67
N PRO A 206 -21.96 5.11 -9.00
CA PRO A 206 -20.76 4.46 -9.53
C PRO A 206 -19.45 5.10 -9.05
N MET A 207 -19.47 6.38 -8.67
CA MET A 207 -18.27 7.11 -8.21
C MET A 207 -17.97 6.86 -6.73
N LEU A 208 -18.91 6.26 -5.98
CA LEU A 208 -18.77 6.03 -4.54
C LEU A 208 -18.13 4.67 -4.20
N GLY A 209 -18.21 3.70 -5.12
CA GLY A 209 -17.85 2.31 -4.86
C GLY A 209 -18.94 1.55 -4.09
N GLU A 210 -18.63 0.32 -3.70
CA GLU A 210 -19.57 -0.58 -3.03
C GLU A 210 -19.22 -0.80 -1.55
N ILE A 211 -20.16 -1.40 -0.80
CA ILE A 211 -19.96 -1.75 0.61
C ILE A 211 -18.73 -2.64 0.84
N SER A 212 -18.42 -3.51 -0.12
CA SER A 212 -17.23 -4.39 -0.07
C SER A 212 -15.91 -3.63 -0.14
N ASP A 213 -15.90 -2.46 -0.80
CA ASP A 213 -14.68 -1.66 -0.95
C ASP A 213 -14.43 -0.78 0.29
N ARG A 214 -15.53 -0.43 0.98
CA ARG A 214 -15.61 0.69 1.92
C ARG A 214 -15.84 0.26 3.37
N GLY A 215 -16.35 -0.95 3.60
CA GLY A 215 -16.80 -1.44 4.91
C GLY A 215 -18.20 -0.95 5.32
N ASP A 216 -18.80 -0.02 4.56
CA ASP A 216 -20.18 0.43 4.71
C ASP A 216 -20.71 0.92 3.34
N ASP A 217 -22.03 0.96 3.16
CA ASP A 217 -22.63 1.43 1.91
C ASP A 217 -22.56 2.98 1.83
N PRO A 218 -21.77 3.55 0.90
CA PRO A 218 -21.55 4.99 0.85
C PRO A 218 -22.80 5.76 0.44
N LEU A 219 -23.70 5.17 -0.35
CA LEU A 219 -24.94 5.82 -0.75
C LEU A 219 -25.89 5.92 0.45
N LEU A 220 -26.04 4.84 1.23
CA LEU A 220 -26.82 4.86 2.47
C LEU A 220 -26.16 5.71 3.57
N LYS A 221 -24.82 5.85 3.60
CA LYS A 221 -24.14 6.68 4.59
C LYS A 221 -24.28 8.18 4.32
N PHE A 222 -24.07 8.61 3.08
CA PHE A 222 -23.97 10.04 2.75
C PHE A 222 -25.21 10.62 2.07
N TYR A 223 -26.07 9.77 1.50
CA TYR A 223 -27.26 10.18 0.75
C TYR A 223 -28.57 9.62 1.32
N ALA A 224 -28.55 9.05 2.53
CA ALA A 224 -29.76 8.56 3.22
C ALA A 224 -30.96 9.52 3.17
N PRO A 225 -30.81 10.84 3.43
CA PRO A 225 -31.95 11.75 3.35
C PRO A 225 -32.63 11.78 1.98
N VAL A 226 -31.86 11.67 0.89
CA VAL A 226 -32.40 11.64 -0.48
C VAL A 226 -33.13 10.31 -0.74
N ILE A 227 -32.57 9.20 -0.26
CA ILE A 227 -33.17 7.87 -0.38
C ILE A 227 -34.49 7.80 0.41
N ASP A 228 -34.49 8.31 1.64
CA ASP A 228 -35.68 8.33 2.49
C ASP A 228 -36.78 9.20 1.88
N GLU A 229 -36.42 10.31 1.23
CA GLU A 229 -37.36 11.14 0.48
C GLU A 229 -37.93 10.41 -0.76
N VAL A 230 -37.11 9.66 -1.50
CA VAL A 230 -37.57 8.80 -2.61
C VAL A 230 -38.60 7.80 -2.09
N LEU A 231 -38.26 7.08 -1.02
CA LEU A 231 -39.12 6.05 -0.42
C LEU A 231 -40.43 6.63 0.12
N ALA A 232 -40.41 7.80 0.74
CA ALA A 232 -41.62 8.48 1.22
C ALA A 232 -42.55 8.95 0.09
N SER A 233 -42.03 9.07 -1.13
CA SER A 233 -42.75 9.62 -2.29
C SER A 233 -43.37 8.55 -3.21
N ILE A 234 -43.14 7.27 -2.93
CA ILE A 234 -43.60 6.12 -3.75
C ILE A 234 -44.17 5.00 -2.88
N ASN A 235 -44.89 4.05 -3.51
CA ASN A 235 -45.41 2.87 -2.83
C ASN A 235 -44.33 1.77 -2.74
N GLU A 236 -44.36 0.95 -1.67
CA GLU A 236 -43.45 -0.18 -1.44
C GLU A 236 -43.39 -1.19 -2.60
N ALA A 237 -44.46 -1.35 -3.37
CA ALA A 237 -44.51 -2.23 -4.54
C ALA A 237 -43.72 -1.69 -5.75
N ASP A 238 -43.35 -0.40 -5.76
CA ASP A 238 -42.62 0.24 -6.85
C ASP A 238 -41.20 -0.36 -6.98
N PRO A 239 -40.71 -0.63 -8.22
CA PRO A 239 -39.37 -1.17 -8.41
C PRO A 239 -38.24 -0.33 -7.77
N THR A 240 -38.37 1.00 -7.77
CA THR A 240 -37.40 1.88 -7.12
C THR A 240 -37.41 1.71 -5.60
N ALA A 241 -38.60 1.50 -4.99
CA ALA A 241 -38.68 1.20 -3.56
C ALA A 241 -38.00 -0.12 -3.22
N LYS A 242 -38.26 -1.17 -4.00
CA LYS A 242 -37.62 -2.49 -3.84
C LYS A 242 -36.10 -2.43 -3.98
N LYS A 243 -35.58 -1.62 -4.92
CA LYS A 243 -34.13 -1.36 -5.09
C LYS A 243 -33.50 -0.85 -3.79
N TYR A 244 -34.07 0.18 -3.16
CA TYR A 244 -33.51 0.76 -1.94
C TYR A 244 -33.76 -0.08 -0.68
N VAL A 245 -34.88 -0.81 -0.60
CA VAL A 245 -35.09 -1.81 0.47
C VAL A 245 -34.02 -2.91 0.37
N ALA A 246 -33.79 -3.47 -0.82
CA ALA A 246 -32.74 -4.46 -1.03
C ALA A 246 -31.33 -3.92 -0.73
N LEU A 247 -31.10 -2.62 -0.94
CA LEU A 247 -29.85 -1.96 -0.55
C LEU A 247 -29.69 -1.92 0.98
N LYS A 248 -30.75 -1.52 1.71
CA LYS A 248 -30.79 -1.51 3.19
C LYS A 248 -30.61 -2.93 3.75
N ASP A 249 -31.30 -3.92 3.18
CA ASP A 249 -31.18 -5.32 3.59
C ASP A 249 -29.76 -5.86 3.36
N ARG A 250 -29.16 -5.56 2.19
CA ARG A 250 -27.77 -5.96 1.90
C ARG A 250 -26.78 -5.37 2.90
N ARG A 251 -26.94 -4.08 3.25
CA ARG A 251 -26.12 -3.45 4.30
C ARG A 251 -26.33 -4.11 5.66
N GLY A 252 -27.57 -4.48 6.01
CA GLY A 252 -27.88 -5.23 7.23
C GLY A 252 -27.20 -6.59 7.27
N SER A 253 -27.34 -7.39 6.21
CA SER A 253 -26.68 -8.71 6.11
C SER A 253 -25.15 -8.59 6.09
N TRP A 254 -24.61 -7.55 5.48
CA TRP A 254 -23.17 -7.26 5.55
C TRP A 254 -22.75 -7.00 7.00
N ALA A 255 -23.42 -6.09 7.71
CA ALA A 255 -23.13 -5.80 9.11
C ALA A 255 -23.26 -7.04 10.02
N GLU A 256 -24.25 -7.90 9.79
CA GLU A 256 -24.38 -9.17 10.50
C GLU A 256 -23.20 -10.11 10.22
N GLY A 257 -22.74 -10.17 8.97
CA GLY A 257 -21.54 -10.91 8.58
C GLY A 257 -20.25 -10.32 9.16
N GLU A 258 -20.19 -9.00 9.30
CA GLU A 258 -19.04 -8.29 9.88
C GLU A 258 -19.00 -8.34 11.41
N ALA A 259 -20.13 -8.56 12.09
CA ALA A 259 -20.19 -8.61 13.55
C ALA A 259 -19.24 -9.66 14.17
N VAL A 260 -18.97 -10.75 13.46
CA VAL A 260 -17.97 -11.74 13.88
C VAL A 260 -16.56 -11.13 13.90
N PHE A 261 -16.24 -10.25 12.95
CA PHE A 261 -14.94 -9.58 12.85
C PHE A 261 -14.81 -8.44 13.84
N GLU A 262 -15.88 -7.68 14.13
CA GLU A 262 -15.88 -6.71 15.23
C GLU A 262 -15.51 -7.38 16.55
N ARG A 263 -16.05 -8.58 16.81
CA ARG A 263 -15.67 -9.36 17.99
C ARG A 263 -14.21 -9.80 17.97
N LEU A 264 -13.68 -10.12 16.79
CA LEU A 264 -12.26 -10.47 16.62
C LEU A 264 -11.34 -9.27 16.85
N GLU A 265 -11.76 -8.05 16.52
CA GLU A 265 -11.02 -6.83 16.83
C GLU A 265 -10.85 -6.63 18.34
N GLU A 266 -11.85 -6.97 19.15
CA GLU A 266 -11.71 -6.93 20.63
C GLU A 266 -10.62 -7.88 21.13
N PHE A 267 -10.59 -9.12 20.63
CA PHE A 267 -9.52 -10.07 20.96
C PHE A 267 -8.17 -9.55 20.50
N SER A 268 -8.11 -8.95 19.30
CA SER A 268 -6.88 -8.39 18.74
C SER A 268 -6.34 -7.20 19.55
N ALA A 269 -7.23 -6.29 19.96
CA ALA A 269 -6.89 -5.17 20.83
C ALA A 269 -6.37 -5.65 22.20
N ALA A 270 -6.94 -6.74 22.74
CA ALA A 270 -6.48 -7.38 23.96
C ALA A 270 -5.24 -8.28 23.77
N LYS A 271 -4.80 -8.52 22.53
CA LYS A 271 -3.78 -9.51 22.15
C LYS A 271 -4.09 -10.93 22.64
N ASP A 272 -5.38 -11.27 22.74
CA ASP A 272 -5.87 -12.60 23.14
C ASP A 272 -6.08 -13.49 21.90
N TRP A 273 -4.97 -13.94 21.30
CA TRP A 273 -4.97 -14.73 20.07
C TRP A 273 -5.59 -16.11 20.25
N SER A 274 -5.25 -16.78 21.36
CA SER A 274 -5.84 -18.05 21.75
C SER A 274 -7.37 -17.95 21.92
N GLY A 275 -7.87 -16.89 22.56
CA GLY A 275 -9.30 -16.60 22.67
C GLY A 275 -9.96 -16.37 21.31
N ALA A 276 -9.31 -15.62 20.42
CA ALA A 276 -9.76 -15.38 19.05
C ALA A 276 -9.90 -16.70 18.27
N ILE A 277 -8.88 -17.57 18.29
CA ILE A 277 -8.89 -18.88 17.63
C ILE A 277 -10.08 -19.71 18.14
N GLY A 278 -10.24 -19.80 19.46
CA GLY A 278 -11.35 -20.54 20.07
C GLY A 278 -12.72 -19.96 19.72
N TYR A 279 -12.84 -18.64 19.52
CA TYR A 279 -14.06 -18.01 19.02
C TYR A 279 -14.33 -18.38 17.56
N ILE A 280 -13.32 -18.31 16.68
CA ILE A 280 -13.45 -18.68 15.28
C ILE A 280 -13.88 -20.15 15.14
N ASP A 281 -13.30 -21.06 15.92
CA ASP A 281 -13.65 -22.48 15.90
C ASP A 281 -15.12 -22.75 16.23
N ARG A 282 -15.74 -21.90 17.06
CA ARG A 282 -17.18 -21.98 17.36
C ARG A 282 -18.05 -21.37 16.26
N CYS A 283 -17.53 -20.37 15.54
CA CYS A 283 -18.26 -19.67 14.47
C CYS A 283 -18.26 -20.44 13.14
N LEU A 284 -17.15 -21.09 12.78
CA LEU A 284 -16.98 -21.77 11.49
C LEU A 284 -18.10 -22.79 11.17
N PRO A 285 -18.54 -23.67 12.11
CA PRO A 285 -19.60 -24.64 11.82
C PRO A 285 -20.95 -24.02 11.49
N ALA A 286 -21.23 -22.80 11.98
CA ALA A 286 -22.48 -22.08 11.73
C ALA A 286 -22.39 -21.14 10.51
N THR A 287 -21.19 -20.97 9.93
CA THR A 287 -20.95 -20.03 8.84
C THR A 287 -21.38 -20.64 7.51
N THR A 288 -22.42 -20.08 6.90
CA THR A 288 -22.97 -20.54 5.61
C THR A 288 -22.45 -19.76 4.41
N SER A 289 -21.92 -18.55 4.63
CA SER A 289 -21.32 -17.72 3.58
C SER A 289 -19.87 -18.13 3.33
N ASP A 290 -19.56 -18.58 2.12
CA ASP A 290 -18.20 -18.97 1.73
C ASP A 290 -17.21 -17.81 1.91
N SER A 291 -17.62 -16.58 1.58
CA SER A 291 -16.80 -15.38 1.75
C SER A 291 -16.40 -15.17 3.22
N ILE A 292 -17.37 -15.27 4.13
CA ILE A 292 -17.14 -15.13 5.57
C ILE A 292 -16.29 -16.30 6.09
N ARG A 293 -16.58 -17.53 5.64
CA ARG A 293 -15.82 -18.72 6.01
C ARG A 293 -14.34 -18.57 5.67
N TRP A 294 -14.01 -18.20 4.43
CA TRP A 294 -12.61 -18.07 4.02
C TRP A 294 -11.88 -16.93 4.73
N ARG A 295 -12.58 -15.85 5.05
CA ARG A 295 -12.03 -14.75 5.87
C ARG A 295 -11.77 -15.19 7.31
N LEU A 296 -12.68 -15.96 7.90
CA LEU A 296 -12.49 -16.57 9.23
C LEU A 296 -11.31 -17.55 9.25
N GLU A 297 -11.18 -18.41 8.24
CA GLU A 297 -10.05 -19.34 8.11
C GLU A 297 -8.71 -18.60 7.94
N SER A 298 -8.71 -17.51 7.17
CA SER A 298 -7.54 -16.63 7.01
C SER A 298 -7.18 -15.90 8.31
N ALA A 299 -8.18 -15.45 9.07
CA ALA A 299 -7.98 -14.85 10.39
C ALA A 299 -7.42 -15.88 11.37
N LYS A 300 -7.98 -17.10 11.39
CA LYS A 300 -7.48 -18.20 12.23
C LYS A 300 -6.03 -18.53 11.91
N GLN A 301 -5.68 -18.63 10.63
CA GLN A 301 -4.29 -18.86 10.20
C GLN A 301 -3.35 -17.81 10.81
N THR A 302 -3.73 -16.53 10.67
CA THR A 302 -2.96 -15.40 11.19
C THR A 302 -2.84 -15.42 12.72
N TYR A 303 -3.92 -15.73 13.43
CA TYR A 303 -3.90 -15.80 14.88
C TYR A 303 -3.09 -16.98 15.41
N LEU A 304 -3.10 -18.14 14.73
CA LEU A 304 -2.21 -19.26 15.08
C LEU A 304 -0.73 -18.82 14.99
N GLU A 305 -0.38 -18.04 13.97
CA GLU A 305 0.98 -17.54 13.76
C GLU A 305 1.38 -16.44 14.75
N TRP A 306 0.44 -15.60 15.19
CA TRP A 306 0.67 -14.56 16.21
C TRP A 306 0.71 -15.12 17.62
N ASP A 307 0.06 -16.26 17.86
CA ASP A 307 0.13 -17.03 19.10
C ASP A 307 1.35 -17.99 19.14
N ASP A 308 2.25 -17.88 18.17
CA ASP A 308 3.45 -18.74 17.99
C ASP A 308 3.14 -20.25 17.85
N ARG A 309 1.90 -20.62 17.50
CA ARG A 309 1.46 -22.00 17.24
C ARG A 309 1.74 -22.43 15.79
N ASN A 310 2.99 -22.26 15.36
CA ASN A 310 3.40 -22.40 13.95
C ASN A 310 3.21 -23.83 13.39
N GLU A 311 3.31 -24.88 14.22
CA GLU A 311 3.04 -26.27 13.77
C GLU A 311 1.54 -26.47 13.45
N GLU A 312 0.66 -25.88 14.26
CA GLU A 312 -0.79 -25.91 14.02
C GLU A 312 -1.17 -25.01 12.84
N ALA A 313 -0.52 -23.85 12.70
CA ALA A 313 -0.66 -22.98 11.55
C ALA A 313 -0.24 -23.68 10.24
N LEU A 314 0.88 -24.42 10.25
CA LEU A 314 1.33 -25.22 9.12
C LEU A 314 0.32 -26.33 8.77
N SER A 315 -0.18 -27.03 9.77
CA SER A 315 -1.23 -28.05 9.57
C SER A 315 -2.51 -27.43 9.00
N ASN A 316 -2.90 -26.26 9.49
CA ASN A 316 -4.09 -25.54 9.05
C ASN A 316 -3.99 -25.09 7.59
N SER A 317 -2.88 -24.46 7.18
CA SER A 317 -2.67 -24.04 5.78
C SER A 317 -2.70 -25.24 4.84
N ARG A 318 -2.04 -26.36 5.20
CA ARG A 318 -2.05 -27.60 4.41
C ARG A 318 -3.44 -28.20 4.28
N ARG A 319 -4.22 -28.24 5.36
CA ARG A 319 -5.63 -28.68 5.31
C ARG A 319 -6.41 -27.82 4.32
N LEU A 320 -6.34 -26.51 4.45
CA LEU A 320 -7.11 -25.57 3.61
C LEU A 320 -6.74 -25.69 2.12
N LEU A 321 -5.48 -25.96 1.79
CA LEU A 321 -5.04 -26.20 0.41
C LEU A 321 -5.68 -27.44 -0.24
N THR A 322 -6.20 -28.37 0.56
CA THR A 322 -6.88 -29.59 0.10
C THR A 322 -8.41 -29.46 0.01
N GLU A 323 -8.98 -28.34 0.45
CA GLU A 323 -10.44 -28.16 0.44
C GLU A 323 -10.99 -27.81 -0.95
N ASP A 324 -12.18 -28.33 -1.24
CA ASP A 324 -12.94 -27.96 -2.43
C ASP A 324 -13.41 -26.48 -2.35
N GLY A 325 -13.44 -25.80 -3.49
CA GLY A 325 -13.93 -24.41 -3.58
C GLY A 325 -12.92 -23.34 -3.16
N ILE A 326 -11.67 -23.70 -2.84
CA ILE A 326 -10.60 -22.72 -2.65
C ILE A 326 -10.30 -21.97 -3.96
N THR A 327 -10.37 -20.64 -3.90
CA THR A 327 -10.00 -19.77 -5.03
C THR A 327 -8.49 -19.71 -5.19
N ASP A 328 -8.00 -19.36 -6.38
CA ASP A 328 -6.55 -19.18 -6.64
C ASP A 328 -5.91 -18.15 -5.69
N GLN A 329 -6.65 -17.08 -5.34
CA GLN A 329 -6.16 -16.07 -4.39
C GLN A 329 -5.90 -16.67 -3.00
N TYR A 330 -6.86 -17.42 -2.46
CA TYR A 330 -6.68 -18.09 -1.16
C TYR A 330 -5.62 -19.18 -1.24
N ARG A 331 -5.55 -19.91 -2.36
CA ARG A 331 -4.53 -20.94 -2.59
C ARG A 331 -3.13 -20.35 -2.52
N GLU A 332 -2.84 -19.29 -3.27
CA GLU A 332 -1.53 -18.64 -3.23
C GLU A 332 -1.22 -18.07 -1.85
N ASN A 333 -2.21 -17.47 -1.18
CA ASN A 333 -2.04 -16.97 0.19
C ASN A 333 -1.65 -18.11 1.16
N PHE A 334 -2.34 -19.25 1.14
CA PHE A 334 -2.02 -20.36 2.05
C PHE A 334 -0.72 -21.09 1.69
N LEU A 335 -0.30 -21.11 0.42
CA LEU A 335 1.03 -21.58 0.03
C LEU A 335 2.15 -20.66 0.56
N ASP A 336 1.92 -19.35 0.58
CA ASP A 336 2.82 -18.37 1.18
C ASP A 336 2.86 -18.53 2.71
N ARG A 337 1.70 -18.77 3.37
CA ARG A 337 1.66 -19.07 4.82
C ARG A 337 2.34 -20.39 5.16
N GLU A 338 2.20 -21.42 4.34
CA GLU A 338 2.93 -22.69 4.53
C GLU A 338 4.45 -22.45 4.55
N SER A 339 4.96 -21.70 3.56
CA SER A 339 6.38 -21.32 3.49
C SER A 339 6.81 -20.57 4.76
N TYR A 340 6.04 -19.55 5.15
CA TYR A 340 6.28 -18.77 6.36
C TYR A 340 6.39 -19.65 7.61
N ASN A 341 5.44 -20.57 7.81
CA ASN A 341 5.45 -21.45 8.98
C ASN A 341 6.64 -22.42 8.98
N LEU A 342 7.02 -22.97 7.81
CA LEU A 342 8.22 -23.80 7.69
C LEU A 342 9.47 -23.04 8.15
N PHE A 343 9.63 -21.77 7.75
CA PHE A 343 10.73 -20.93 8.21
C PHE A 343 10.66 -20.56 9.70
N ARG A 344 9.46 -20.37 10.26
CA ARG A 344 9.27 -20.11 11.70
C ARG A 344 9.59 -21.34 12.56
N LEU A 345 9.43 -22.54 11.99
CA LEU A 345 9.76 -23.82 12.61
C LEU A 345 11.21 -24.27 12.35
N ASP A 346 12.02 -23.42 11.71
CA ASP A 346 13.40 -23.73 11.29
C ASP A 346 13.52 -24.94 10.34
N ARG A 347 12.43 -25.28 9.63
CA ARG A 347 12.37 -26.34 8.61
C ARG A 347 12.79 -25.77 7.24
N VAL A 348 14.01 -25.21 7.19
CA VAL A 348 14.51 -24.44 6.04
C VAL A 348 14.60 -25.29 4.77
N GLU A 349 15.08 -26.53 4.86
CA GLU A 349 15.20 -27.43 3.70
C GLU A 349 13.83 -27.69 3.05
N GLU A 350 12.81 -27.98 3.87
CA GLU A 350 11.44 -28.19 3.37
C GLU A 350 10.83 -26.92 2.79
N ALA A 351 11.12 -25.75 3.35
CA ALA A 351 10.68 -24.48 2.80
C ALA A 351 11.33 -24.18 1.43
N VAL A 352 12.61 -24.54 1.27
CA VAL A 352 13.34 -24.43 0.01
C VAL A 352 12.74 -25.36 -1.04
N GLU A 353 12.51 -26.63 -0.70
CA GLU A 353 11.86 -27.61 -1.59
C GLU A 353 10.46 -27.16 -2.01
N HIS A 354 9.68 -26.60 -1.08
CA HIS A 354 8.36 -26.06 -1.37
C HIS A 354 8.41 -24.90 -2.37
N TYR A 355 9.34 -23.96 -2.20
CA TYR A 355 9.54 -22.89 -3.19
C TYR A 355 10.00 -23.44 -4.54
N ASP A 356 10.92 -24.41 -4.55
CA ASP A 356 11.43 -25.00 -5.78
C ASP A 356 10.34 -25.72 -6.58
N GLN A 357 9.45 -26.44 -5.90
CA GLN A 357 8.28 -27.05 -6.53
C GLN A 357 7.36 -25.97 -7.13
N ARG A 358 7.04 -24.91 -6.37
CA ARG A 358 6.20 -23.82 -6.87
C ARG A 358 6.82 -23.08 -8.06
N ILE A 359 8.15 -22.89 -8.05
CA ILE A 359 8.91 -22.29 -9.15
C ILE A 359 8.84 -23.18 -10.40
N ALA A 360 8.96 -24.50 -10.24
CA ALA A 360 8.80 -25.46 -11.33
C ALA A 360 7.38 -25.46 -11.89
N ASP A 361 6.37 -25.44 -11.01
CA ASP A 361 4.95 -25.42 -11.37
C ASP A 361 4.53 -24.13 -12.09
N ALA A 362 5.21 -23.01 -11.84
CA ALA A 362 4.98 -21.76 -12.56
C ALA A 362 5.31 -21.88 -14.06
N GLY A 363 6.22 -22.78 -14.45
CA GLY A 363 6.54 -23.06 -15.85
C GLY A 363 6.93 -21.81 -16.65
N GLU A 364 6.11 -21.48 -17.66
CA GLU A 364 6.30 -20.32 -18.54
C GLU A 364 5.74 -19.00 -17.98
N ASP A 365 5.03 -19.03 -16.84
CA ASP A 365 4.56 -17.82 -16.16
C ASP A 365 5.73 -17.08 -15.50
N GLN A 366 6.34 -16.17 -16.27
CA GLN A 366 7.51 -15.41 -15.86
C GLN A 366 7.22 -14.51 -14.65
N GLU A 367 6.03 -13.93 -14.55
CA GLU A 367 5.68 -13.04 -13.45
C GLU A 367 5.60 -13.82 -12.13
N LYS A 368 4.87 -14.94 -12.13
CA LYS A 368 4.77 -15.83 -10.97
C LYS A 368 6.13 -16.40 -10.60
N ARG A 369 6.93 -16.83 -11.59
CA ARG A 369 8.26 -17.39 -11.36
C ARG A 369 9.20 -16.37 -10.70
N LEU A 370 9.25 -15.13 -11.21
CA LEU A 370 10.06 -14.06 -10.62
C LEU A 370 9.61 -13.70 -9.21
N ARG A 371 8.30 -13.65 -8.96
CA ARG A 371 7.76 -13.44 -7.60
C ARG A 371 8.25 -14.52 -6.64
N LEU A 372 8.16 -15.79 -7.03
CA LEU A 372 8.57 -16.91 -6.17
C LEU A 372 10.09 -16.93 -5.92
N LEU A 373 10.91 -16.65 -6.93
CA LEU A 373 12.36 -16.53 -6.77
C LEU A 373 12.73 -15.40 -5.80
N TYR A 374 12.10 -14.24 -5.94
CA TYR A 374 12.30 -13.12 -5.03
C TYR A 374 11.95 -13.50 -3.58
N TRP A 375 10.77 -14.08 -3.35
CA TRP A 375 10.35 -14.44 -1.99
C TRP A 375 11.20 -15.54 -1.38
N LYS A 376 11.62 -16.54 -2.17
CA LYS A 376 12.59 -17.55 -1.74
C LYS A 376 13.88 -16.88 -1.26
N ALA A 377 14.46 -15.99 -2.06
CA ALA A 377 15.70 -15.30 -1.73
C ALA A 377 15.54 -14.37 -0.51
N GLN A 378 14.42 -13.68 -0.40
CA GLN A 378 14.10 -12.82 0.74
C GLN A 378 14.02 -13.62 2.05
N MET A 379 13.29 -14.75 2.06
CA MET A 379 13.10 -15.55 3.27
C MET A 379 14.39 -16.24 3.73
N LEU A 380 15.32 -16.45 2.80
CA LEU A 380 16.66 -17.00 3.06
C LEU A 380 17.68 -15.93 3.45
N HIS A 381 17.46 -14.66 3.11
CA HIS A 381 18.41 -13.57 3.38
C HIS A 381 18.77 -13.52 4.87
N GLY A 382 20.06 -13.43 5.17
CA GLY A 382 20.55 -13.41 6.54
C GLY A 382 20.56 -14.77 7.25
N ARG A 383 20.19 -15.89 6.59
CA ARG A 383 20.26 -17.25 7.18
C ARG A 383 21.58 -17.97 6.89
N ASP A 384 21.96 -18.89 7.78
CA ASP A 384 23.08 -19.80 7.57
C ASP A 384 22.62 -21.16 7.01
N PRO A 385 23.48 -21.85 6.23
CA PRO A 385 24.79 -21.40 5.77
C PRO A 385 24.66 -20.32 4.68
N VAL A 386 25.50 -19.28 4.74
CA VAL A 386 25.46 -18.10 3.82
C VAL A 386 25.42 -18.48 2.33
N SER A 387 25.92 -19.66 1.94
CA SER A 387 25.85 -20.16 0.56
C SER A 387 24.42 -20.25 0.02
N VAL A 388 23.43 -20.56 0.86
CA VAL A 388 22.04 -20.76 0.45
C VAL A 388 21.38 -19.46 -0.02
N PRO A 389 21.38 -18.35 0.76
CA PRO A 389 20.87 -17.08 0.25
C PRO A 389 21.70 -16.49 -0.89
N VAL A 390 23.01 -16.73 -0.94
CA VAL A 390 23.84 -16.32 -2.10
C VAL A 390 23.33 -16.96 -3.39
N GLU A 391 23.06 -18.26 -3.38
CA GLU A 391 22.52 -18.98 -4.54
C GLU A 391 21.13 -18.46 -4.93
N ALA A 392 20.27 -18.23 -3.95
CA ALA A 392 18.91 -17.74 -4.20
C ALA A 392 18.89 -16.33 -4.81
N TRP A 393 19.69 -15.39 -4.28
CA TRP A 393 19.79 -14.04 -4.84
C TRP A 393 20.47 -14.03 -6.20
N GLN A 394 21.50 -14.85 -6.42
CA GLN A 394 22.13 -15.00 -7.74
C GLN A 394 21.12 -15.50 -8.77
N ARG A 395 20.34 -16.54 -8.42
CA ARG A 395 19.31 -17.08 -9.31
C ARG A 395 18.26 -16.04 -9.68
N TYR A 396 17.82 -15.22 -8.73
CA TYR A 396 16.88 -14.14 -9.00
C TYR A 396 17.50 -13.05 -9.88
N LEU A 397 18.74 -12.65 -9.59
CA LEU A 397 19.49 -11.65 -10.36
C LEU A 397 19.66 -12.05 -11.83
N ASP A 398 19.86 -13.35 -12.10
CA ASP A 398 20.03 -13.89 -13.46
C ASP A 398 18.75 -13.81 -14.32
N GLU A 399 17.57 -13.65 -13.71
CA GLU A 399 16.27 -13.62 -14.43
C GLU A 399 15.68 -12.21 -14.60
N VAL A 400 16.26 -11.19 -13.95
CA VAL A 400 15.73 -9.82 -13.97
C VAL A 400 16.49 -8.92 -14.94
N GLU A 401 15.79 -7.96 -15.53
CA GLU A 401 16.38 -7.02 -16.49
C GLU A 401 17.36 -6.07 -15.81
N HIS A 402 18.57 -5.95 -16.37
CA HIS A 402 19.61 -5.05 -15.87
C HIS A 402 19.12 -3.60 -15.81
N GLY A 403 19.38 -2.93 -14.69
CA GLY A 403 18.94 -1.54 -14.45
C GLY A 403 17.50 -1.39 -13.97
N SER A 404 16.69 -2.46 -13.93
CA SER A 404 15.36 -2.42 -13.32
C SER A 404 15.41 -2.35 -11.78
N ASP A 405 14.33 -1.92 -11.13
CA ASP A 405 14.21 -1.90 -9.66
C ASP A 405 14.43 -3.28 -9.02
N LYS A 406 13.98 -4.34 -9.72
CA LYS A 406 14.18 -5.74 -9.31
C LYS A 406 15.67 -6.10 -9.35
N TRP A 407 16.37 -5.68 -10.39
CA TRP A 407 17.82 -5.87 -10.52
C TRP A 407 18.61 -5.09 -9.47
N LEU A 408 18.25 -3.83 -9.21
CA LEU A 408 18.85 -3.00 -8.17
C LEU A 408 18.74 -3.69 -6.80
N THR A 409 17.54 -4.18 -6.48
CA THR A 409 17.26 -4.92 -5.23
C THR A 409 18.07 -6.21 -5.13
N ALA A 410 18.06 -7.04 -6.17
CA ALA A 410 18.78 -8.31 -6.19
C ALA A 410 20.30 -8.10 -6.06
N THR A 411 20.83 -7.09 -6.75
CA THR A 411 22.26 -6.76 -6.77
C THR A 411 22.75 -6.36 -5.38
N VAL A 412 22.06 -5.46 -4.69
CA VAL A 412 22.48 -5.00 -3.37
C VAL A 412 22.34 -6.11 -2.31
N LEU A 413 21.27 -6.91 -2.36
CA LEU A 413 21.05 -7.98 -1.39
C LEU A 413 22.04 -9.13 -1.58
N LEU A 414 22.37 -9.50 -2.83
CA LEU A 414 23.44 -10.45 -3.13
C LEU A 414 24.80 -9.93 -2.64
N ALA A 415 25.10 -8.64 -2.86
CA ALA A 415 26.35 -8.04 -2.40
C ALA A 415 26.48 -8.10 -0.88
N ARG A 416 25.40 -7.82 -0.14
CA ARG A 416 25.36 -7.92 1.33
C ARG A 416 25.57 -9.35 1.81
N GLU A 417 25.04 -10.34 1.09
CA GLU A 417 25.31 -11.75 1.39
C GLU A 417 26.78 -12.12 1.17
N PHE A 418 27.42 -11.62 0.10
CA PHE A 418 28.85 -11.78 -0.07
C PHE A 418 29.66 -11.08 1.02
N GLN A 419 29.26 -9.89 1.47
CA GLN A 419 29.89 -9.22 2.62
C GLN A 419 29.77 -10.06 3.89
N ARG A 420 28.60 -10.67 4.13
CA ARG A 420 28.36 -11.55 5.27
C ARG A 420 29.22 -12.82 5.22
N ALA A 421 29.47 -13.35 4.03
CA ALA A 421 30.43 -14.43 3.80
C ALA A 421 31.91 -13.99 3.90
N GLY A 422 32.19 -12.70 4.09
CA GLY A 422 33.55 -12.14 4.04
C GLY A 422 34.14 -12.03 2.63
N SER A 423 33.38 -12.35 1.58
CA SER A 423 33.76 -12.28 0.17
C SER A 423 33.61 -10.87 -0.39
N HIS A 424 34.31 -9.89 0.20
CA HIS A 424 34.23 -8.49 -0.22
C HIS A 424 34.71 -8.28 -1.68
N GLU A 425 35.57 -9.15 -2.19
CA GLU A 425 36.01 -9.17 -3.58
C GLU A 425 34.88 -9.50 -4.57
N LYS A 426 33.84 -10.23 -4.14
CA LYS A 426 32.64 -10.52 -4.93
C LYS A 426 31.53 -9.48 -4.74
N ALA A 427 31.43 -8.93 -3.53
CA ALA A 427 30.43 -7.90 -3.22
C ALA A 427 30.70 -6.58 -3.97
N LEU A 428 31.97 -6.16 -4.04
CA LEU A 428 32.31 -4.82 -4.53
C LEU A 428 31.91 -4.58 -6.00
N PRO A 429 32.16 -5.49 -6.96
CA PRO A 429 31.72 -5.29 -8.34
C PRO A 429 30.20 -5.09 -8.49
N LEU A 430 29.39 -5.78 -7.68
CA LEU A 430 27.94 -5.62 -7.68
C LEU A 430 27.52 -4.23 -7.19
N LEU A 431 28.13 -3.77 -6.10
CA LEU A 431 27.85 -2.44 -5.53
C LEU A 431 28.29 -1.32 -6.47
N GLU A 432 29.46 -1.46 -7.12
CA GLU A 432 29.94 -0.48 -8.10
C GLU A 432 29.07 -0.46 -9.37
N GLU A 433 28.53 -1.60 -9.79
CA GLU A 433 27.61 -1.67 -10.93
C GLU A 433 26.26 -1.04 -10.59
N TYR A 434 25.72 -1.28 -9.39
CA TYR A 434 24.53 -0.58 -8.89
C TYR A 434 24.72 0.93 -8.96
N LEU A 435 25.85 1.43 -8.45
CA LEU A 435 26.12 2.88 -8.34
C LEU A 435 26.31 3.59 -9.69
N LYS A 436 26.46 2.86 -10.79
CA LYS A 436 26.41 3.43 -12.16
C LYS A 436 24.97 3.73 -12.61
N VAL A 437 23.99 3.04 -12.03
CA VAL A 437 22.57 3.19 -12.36
C VAL A 437 21.92 4.19 -11.41
N GLU A 438 22.13 4.03 -10.10
CA GLU A 438 21.47 4.83 -9.08
C GLU A 438 22.46 5.33 -8.00
N SER A 439 22.45 6.63 -7.75
CA SER A 439 23.22 7.24 -6.67
C SER A 439 22.50 7.05 -5.33
N ASN A 440 22.95 6.09 -4.52
CA ASN A 440 22.31 5.75 -3.24
C ASN A 440 23.31 5.75 -2.07
N SER A 441 23.05 6.58 -1.05
CA SER A 441 23.91 6.73 0.13
C SER A 441 24.19 5.41 0.86
N TRP A 442 23.21 4.51 0.95
CA TRP A 442 23.37 3.24 1.66
C TRP A 442 24.31 2.30 0.92
N VAL A 443 24.17 2.24 -0.41
CA VAL A 443 25.01 1.40 -1.28
C VAL A 443 26.43 1.95 -1.36
N MET A 444 26.62 3.28 -1.37
CA MET A 444 27.94 3.89 -1.25
C MET A 444 28.64 3.50 0.05
N LEU A 445 27.92 3.46 1.18
CA LEU A 445 28.49 3.01 2.46
C LEU A 445 28.71 1.50 2.54
N ASP A 446 27.91 0.70 1.83
CA ASP A 446 28.18 -0.73 1.63
C ASP A 446 29.50 -0.90 0.84
N ALA A 447 29.71 -0.13 -0.23
CA ALA A 447 30.94 -0.15 -1.03
C ALA A 447 32.15 0.33 -0.21
N ALA A 448 31.99 1.40 0.58
CA ALA A 448 33.01 1.89 1.48
C ALA A 448 33.44 0.81 2.50
N ALA A 449 32.48 0.09 3.08
CA ALA A 449 32.75 -1.00 4.01
C ALA A 449 33.53 -2.16 3.34
N SER A 450 33.17 -2.54 2.11
CA SER A 450 33.92 -3.55 1.35
C SER A 450 35.34 -3.09 1.01
N HIS A 451 35.53 -1.83 0.61
CA HIS A 451 36.87 -1.29 0.40
C HIS A 451 37.71 -1.28 1.68
N LEU A 452 37.13 -0.91 2.82
CA LEU A 452 37.80 -0.95 4.11
C LEU A 452 38.27 -2.38 4.45
N ALA A 453 37.38 -3.38 4.30
CA ALA A 453 37.71 -4.77 4.56
C ALA A 453 38.83 -5.31 3.66
N LEU A 454 38.92 -4.81 2.42
CA LEU A 454 39.98 -5.15 1.47
C LEU A 454 41.27 -4.30 1.63
N GLY A 455 41.33 -3.40 2.63
CA GLY A 455 42.49 -2.52 2.85
C GLY A 455 42.60 -1.33 1.88
N ASN A 456 41.56 -1.08 1.08
CA ASN A 456 41.51 0.00 0.08
C ASN A 456 41.07 1.33 0.72
N HIS A 457 41.84 1.85 1.68
CA HIS A 457 41.45 3.00 2.51
C HIS A 457 41.15 4.28 1.70
N LYS A 458 41.87 4.50 0.60
CA LYS A 458 41.63 5.66 -0.29
C LYS A 458 40.22 5.64 -0.87
N ARG A 459 39.81 4.51 -1.47
CA ARG A 459 38.47 4.35 -2.05
C ARG A 459 37.37 4.39 -0.99
N CYS A 460 37.64 3.83 0.19
CA CYS A 460 36.73 3.93 1.33
C CYS A 460 36.42 5.41 1.67
N ARG A 461 37.46 6.26 1.77
CA ARG A 461 37.29 7.71 2.01
C ARG A 461 36.52 8.41 0.88
N GLU A 462 36.81 8.09 -0.37
CA GLU A 462 36.10 8.67 -1.53
C GLU A 462 34.58 8.42 -1.45
N TYR A 463 34.15 7.20 -1.10
CA TYR A 463 32.71 6.92 -0.94
C TYR A 463 32.10 7.59 0.30
N ILE A 464 32.84 7.72 1.40
CA ILE A 464 32.38 8.45 2.59
C ILE A 464 32.14 9.93 2.26
N GLU A 465 33.06 10.55 1.52
CA GLU A 465 32.95 11.95 1.09
C GLU A 465 31.74 12.17 0.19
N GLN A 466 31.57 11.34 -0.85
CA GLN A 466 30.40 11.37 -1.73
C GLN A 466 29.08 11.20 -0.96
N THR A 467 29.05 10.25 -0.02
CA THR A 467 27.85 10.03 0.81
C THR A 467 27.56 11.24 1.70
N THR A 468 28.58 11.88 2.26
CA THR A 468 28.43 13.07 3.12
C THR A 468 27.81 14.22 2.36
N GLU A 469 28.25 14.47 1.12
CA GLU A 469 27.67 15.50 0.25
C GLU A 469 26.20 15.20 -0.08
N LEU A 470 25.90 13.96 -0.50
CA LEU A 470 24.54 13.56 -0.86
C LEU A 470 23.58 13.64 0.33
N ASN A 471 24.00 13.12 1.49
CA ASN A 471 23.21 13.11 2.71
C ASN A 471 22.99 14.52 3.27
N GLY A 472 23.94 15.43 3.10
CA GLY A 472 23.84 16.82 3.56
C GLY A 472 22.63 17.58 2.98
N LYS A 473 22.11 17.16 1.83
CA LYS A 473 20.90 17.74 1.21
C LYS A 473 19.63 17.52 2.04
N LEU A 474 19.61 16.51 2.90
CA LEU A 474 18.46 16.14 3.72
C LEU A 474 18.42 16.86 5.08
N LYS A 475 19.50 17.58 5.43
CA LYS A 475 19.70 18.14 6.77
C LYS A 475 18.61 19.11 7.21
N ASP A 476 18.15 19.96 6.30
CA ASP A 476 17.18 21.01 6.57
C ASP A 476 15.79 20.66 6.00
N SER A 477 15.53 19.36 5.74
CA SER A 477 14.23 18.92 5.24
C SER A 477 13.13 19.14 6.28
N GLU A 478 11.97 19.63 5.84
CA GLU A 478 10.77 19.72 6.68
C GLU A 478 10.08 18.36 6.87
N ARG A 479 10.54 17.31 6.17
CA ARG A 479 9.98 15.95 6.24
C ARG A 479 10.70 15.11 7.29
N GLN A 480 9.95 14.59 8.27
CA GLN A 480 10.52 13.77 9.35
C GLN A 480 11.26 12.52 8.85
N SER A 481 10.78 11.87 7.78
CA SER A 481 11.43 10.69 7.20
C SER A 481 12.83 10.99 6.65
N GLU A 482 13.00 12.15 6.02
CA GLU A 482 14.28 12.59 5.45
C GLU A 482 15.26 13.01 6.55
N GLN A 483 14.77 13.62 7.63
CA GLN A 483 15.56 13.90 8.84
C GLN A 483 16.05 12.59 9.49
N ASN A 484 15.18 11.60 9.63
CA ASN A 484 15.55 10.29 10.17
C ASN A 484 16.62 9.61 9.30
N GLN A 485 16.47 9.67 7.97
CA GLN A 485 17.47 9.15 7.04
C GLN A 485 18.81 9.88 7.20
N PHE A 486 18.80 11.21 7.30
CA PHE A 486 19.99 12.03 7.51
C PHE A 486 20.78 11.57 8.74
N GLU A 487 20.09 11.35 9.86
CA GLU A 487 20.71 10.92 11.12
C GLU A 487 21.35 9.54 11.01
N ILE A 488 20.64 8.55 10.45
CA ILE A 488 21.15 7.17 10.39
C ILE A 488 22.36 7.07 9.47
N VAL A 489 22.32 7.73 8.30
CA VAL A 489 23.44 7.75 7.36
C VAL A 489 24.65 8.47 7.98
N SER A 490 24.42 9.56 8.71
CA SER A 490 25.49 10.31 9.41
C SER A 490 26.19 9.47 10.48
N ASP A 491 25.43 8.68 11.25
CA ASP A 491 26.02 7.76 12.24
C ASP A 491 26.85 6.66 11.57
N ARG A 492 26.38 6.13 10.43
CA ARG A 492 27.11 5.12 9.67
C ARG A 492 28.41 5.66 9.06
N ILE A 493 28.40 6.88 8.53
CA ILE A 493 29.60 7.60 8.09
C ILE A 493 30.61 7.69 9.24
N LYS A 494 30.17 8.20 10.40
CA LYS A 494 31.02 8.35 11.59
C LYS A 494 31.67 7.03 12.00
N LYS A 495 30.92 5.93 12.03
CA LYS A 495 31.44 4.59 12.37
C LYS A 495 32.51 4.11 11.40
N LEU A 496 32.37 4.37 10.09
CA LEU A 496 33.36 4.00 9.09
C LEU A 496 34.63 4.88 9.17
N SER A 497 34.47 6.20 9.36
CA SER A 497 35.60 7.12 9.57
C SER A 497 36.42 6.74 10.81
N GLN A 498 35.76 6.38 11.92
CA GLN A 498 36.45 5.91 13.13
C GLN A 498 37.29 4.65 12.86
N LYS A 499 36.81 3.73 12.02
CA LYS A 499 37.58 2.53 11.64
C LYS A 499 38.77 2.83 10.72
N LEU A 500 38.72 3.93 9.97
CA LEU A 500 39.84 4.43 9.16
C LEU A 500 40.91 5.17 9.99
N GLY A 501 40.57 5.54 11.23
CA GLY A 501 41.41 6.37 12.09
C GLY A 501 41.30 7.87 11.80
N ASP A 502 40.21 8.28 11.13
CA ASP A 502 39.90 9.67 10.76
C ASP A 502 39.02 10.37 11.82
#